data_AF-A0A6A0H2E2-F1
#
_entry.id   AF-A0A6A0H2E2-F1
#
_cell.length_a   1.000
_cell.length_b   1.000
_cell.length_c   1.000
_cell.angle_alpha   90.00
_cell.angle_beta   90.00
_cell.angle_gamma   90.00
#
_symmetry.space_group_name_H-M   'P 1'
#
loop_
_entity.id
_entity.type
_entity.pdbx_description
1 polymer ?
#
loop_
_entity_poly.entity_id
_entity_poly.type
_entity_poly.pdbx_seq_one_letter_code
_entity_poly.pdbx_strand_id
1 'polypeptide(L)'
;MPACGTDGVSARLVACESLLLLCRELCGLREAVISALLPAEAAEACEAFFTQIDDVLPEVVPAVYSCVGAAVVPHQQLVQQMSSVNWSISRLESQHNGYGFSSVLQTVKTRQPLPANAEQHLWRTTVYQLHAALLAGYAAAKVCSNEGRSLMQLDYQQLTSKLEPLCGLRPLPGRPLVESYIKAFYLPESALRDWLIEHRSEYNTRHLVALVGVMSHVPKHAKTALTAMLENRE
;
A
#
# COMPACT_ATOMS: atom_id res chain seq x y z
N MET A 1 6.80 -13.40 3.51
CA MET A 1 5.94 -14.12 2.56
C MET A 1 6.75 -14.36 1.28
N PRO A 2 6.67 -15.54 0.66
CA PRO A 2 7.29 -15.76 -0.65
C PRO A 2 6.75 -14.74 -1.65
N ALA A 3 7.62 -14.24 -2.54
CA ALA A 3 7.21 -13.33 -3.61
C ALA A 3 6.14 -14.04 -4.46
N CYS A 4 4.92 -13.50 -4.47
CA CYS A 4 3.88 -14.02 -5.34
C CYS A 4 4.31 -13.68 -6.77
N GLY A 5 4.63 -14.71 -7.58
CA GLY A 5 4.85 -14.51 -9.01
C GLY A 5 3.63 -13.85 -9.67
N THR A 6 3.83 -13.24 -10.83
CA THR A 6 2.73 -12.69 -11.64
C THR A 6 1.86 -13.79 -12.27
N ASP A 7 2.33 -15.05 -12.22
CA ASP A 7 1.58 -16.23 -12.64
C ASP A 7 0.28 -16.38 -11.85
N GLY A 8 -0.83 -16.46 -12.58
CA GLY A 8 -2.16 -16.62 -11.99
C GLY A 8 -2.84 -15.33 -11.52
N VAL A 9 -2.27 -14.15 -11.73
CA VAL A 9 -2.95 -12.86 -11.45
C VAL A 9 -4.32 -12.79 -12.14
N SER A 10 -4.38 -13.08 -13.44
CA SER A 10 -5.63 -13.10 -14.20
C SER A 10 -6.61 -14.14 -13.66
N ALA A 11 -6.15 -15.35 -13.32
CA ALA A 11 -7.00 -16.40 -12.75
C ALA A 11 -7.60 -15.99 -11.40
N ARG A 12 -6.83 -15.32 -10.53
CA ARG A 12 -7.31 -14.83 -9.23
C ARG A 12 -8.35 -13.72 -9.39
N LEU A 13 -8.13 -12.80 -10.32
CA LEU A 13 -9.11 -11.75 -10.63
C LEU A 13 -10.41 -12.34 -11.16
N VAL A 14 -10.31 -13.25 -12.15
CA VAL A 14 -11.49 -13.94 -12.71
C VAL A 14 -12.23 -14.74 -11.63
N ALA A 15 -11.52 -15.47 -10.77
CA ALA A 15 -12.14 -16.23 -9.68
C ALA A 15 -12.86 -15.30 -8.69
N CYS A 16 -12.24 -14.17 -8.31
CA CYS A 16 -12.86 -13.20 -7.40
C CYS A 16 -14.12 -12.57 -8.01
N GLU A 17 -14.06 -12.15 -9.27
CA GLU A 17 -15.20 -11.56 -9.96
C GLU A 17 -16.31 -12.59 -10.21
N SER A 18 -15.94 -13.85 -10.47
CA SER A 18 -16.92 -14.94 -10.59
C SER A 18 -17.63 -15.19 -9.26
N LEU A 19 -16.91 -15.14 -8.14
CA LEU A 19 -17.49 -15.26 -6.80
C LEU A 19 -18.46 -14.12 -6.52
N LEU A 20 -18.05 -12.86 -6.77
CA LEU A 20 -18.90 -11.68 -6.61
C LEU A 20 -20.18 -11.78 -7.46
N LEU A 21 -20.05 -12.23 -8.71
CA LEU A 21 -21.19 -12.47 -9.59
C LEU A 21 -22.12 -13.52 -8.99
N LEU A 22 -21.61 -14.69 -8.61
CA LEU A 22 -22.41 -15.76 -8.03
C LEU A 22 -23.14 -15.30 -6.76
N CYS A 23 -22.46 -14.59 -5.86
CA CYS A 23 -23.08 -14.03 -4.66
C CYS A 23 -24.21 -13.06 -5.02
N ARG A 24 -23.99 -12.14 -5.97
CA ARG A 24 -25.02 -11.20 -6.40
C ARG A 24 -26.25 -11.90 -6.96
N GLU A 25 -26.06 -12.86 -7.86
CA GLU A 25 -27.18 -13.59 -8.47
C GLU A 25 -27.92 -14.44 -7.40
N LEU A 26 -27.19 -15.09 -6.48
CA LEU A 26 -27.80 -15.84 -5.38
C LEU A 26 -28.62 -14.94 -4.45
N CYS A 27 -28.11 -13.77 -4.07
CA CYS A 27 -28.85 -12.81 -3.25
C CYS A 27 -30.10 -12.29 -3.97
N GLY A 28 -30.03 -12.06 -5.29
CA GLY A 28 -31.20 -11.69 -6.09
C GLY A 28 -32.26 -12.80 -6.16
N LEU A 29 -31.85 -14.06 -6.21
CA LEU A 29 -32.74 -15.22 -6.20
C LEU A 29 -33.36 -15.49 -4.82
N ARG A 30 -32.72 -15.03 -3.73
CA ARG A 30 -33.14 -15.25 -2.34
C ARG A 30 -34.61 -14.92 -2.14
N GLU A 31 -34.99 -13.66 -2.36
CA GLU A 31 -36.34 -13.17 -2.05
C GLU A 31 -37.40 -13.70 -3.02
N ALA A 32 -37.07 -13.81 -4.31
CA ALA A 32 -38.06 -14.09 -5.35
C ALA A 32 -38.32 -15.59 -5.58
N VAL A 33 -37.32 -16.43 -5.39
CA VAL A 33 -37.37 -17.85 -5.82
C VAL A 33 -37.05 -18.78 -4.66
N ILE A 34 -35.94 -18.54 -3.97
CA ILE A 34 -35.43 -19.46 -2.95
C ILE A 34 -36.38 -19.50 -1.76
N SER A 35 -36.77 -18.35 -1.20
CA SER A 35 -37.71 -18.28 -0.08
C SER A 35 -39.12 -18.82 -0.41
N ALA A 36 -39.53 -18.78 -1.68
CA ALA A 36 -40.84 -19.27 -2.12
C ALA A 36 -40.87 -20.79 -2.36
N LEU A 37 -39.74 -21.39 -2.73
CA LEU A 37 -39.64 -22.82 -3.06
C LEU A 37 -39.06 -23.67 -1.92
N LEU A 38 -38.39 -23.06 -0.93
CA LEU A 38 -37.79 -23.78 0.17
C LEU A 38 -38.84 -24.37 1.13
N PRO A 39 -38.65 -25.60 1.63
CA PRO A 39 -39.36 -26.10 2.80
C PRO A 39 -39.10 -25.24 4.04
N ALA A 40 -40.09 -25.13 4.93
CA ALA A 40 -40.00 -24.32 6.14
C ALA A 40 -38.84 -24.75 7.06
N GLU A 41 -38.52 -26.05 7.08
CA GLU A 41 -37.45 -26.64 7.88
C GLU A 41 -36.04 -26.21 7.44
N ALA A 42 -35.90 -25.75 6.19
CA ALA A 42 -34.63 -25.30 5.62
C ALA A 42 -34.46 -23.77 5.66
N ALA A 43 -35.48 -23.03 6.09
CA ALA A 43 -35.46 -21.56 6.10
C ALA A 43 -34.33 -21.00 6.96
N GLU A 44 -34.13 -21.53 8.17
CA GLU A 44 -33.05 -21.09 9.08
C GLU A 44 -31.66 -21.33 8.48
N ALA A 45 -31.44 -22.50 7.87
CA ALA A 45 -30.17 -22.82 7.22
C ALA A 45 -29.89 -21.91 6.02
N CYS A 46 -30.93 -21.56 5.25
CA CYS A 46 -30.83 -20.62 4.14
C CYS A 46 -30.45 -19.22 4.61
N GLU A 47 -31.11 -18.72 5.67
CA GLU A 47 -30.79 -17.43 6.29
C GLU A 47 -29.36 -17.38 6.83
N ALA A 48 -28.92 -18.45 7.50
CA ALA A 48 -27.56 -18.58 8.01
C ALA A 48 -26.51 -18.55 6.87
N PHE A 49 -26.79 -19.23 5.75
CA PHE A 49 -25.91 -19.24 4.58
C PHE A 49 -25.71 -17.84 3.99
N PHE A 50 -26.80 -17.08 3.78
CA PHE A 50 -26.68 -15.72 3.25
C PHE A 50 -26.00 -14.76 4.21
N THR A 51 -26.31 -14.86 5.51
CA THR A 51 -25.63 -14.08 6.56
C THR A 51 -24.12 -14.34 6.53
N GLN A 52 -23.71 -15.60 6.43
CA GLN A 52 -22.29 -15.96 6.35
C GLN A 52 -21.61 -15.39 5.09
N ILE A 53 -22.30 -15.39 3.94
CA ILE A 53 -21.75 -14.78 2.73
C ILE A 53 -21.54 -13.27 2.93
N ASP A 54 -22.54 -12.58 3.47
CA ASP A 54 -22.47 -11.14 3.71
C ASP A 54 -21.36 -10.76 4.70
N ASP A 55 -21.09 -11.61 5.69
CA ASP A 55 -20.00 -11.42 6.66
C ASP A 55 -18.60 -11.67 6.06
N VAL A 56 -18.46 -12.70 5.23
CA VAL A 56 -17.14 -13.18 4.76
C VAL A 56 -16.67 -12.47 3.48
N LEU A 57 -17.58 -12.13 2.57
CA LEU A 57 -17.24 -11.54 1.28
C LEU A 57 -16.46 -10.20 1.39
N PRO A 58 -16.79 -9.30 2.35
CA PRO A 58 -16.03 -8.07 2.60
C PRO A 58 -14.57 -8.30 3.04
N GLU A 59 -14.23 -9.49 3.54
CA GLU A 59 -12.86 -9.84 3.91
C GLU A 59 -12.11 -10.53 2.75
N VAL A 60 -12.77 -11.48 2.09
CA VAL A 60 -12.16 -12.30 1.03
C VAL A 60 -11.80 -11.44 -0.18
N VAL A 61 -12.69 -10.55 -0.62
CA VAL A 61 -12.47 -9.76 -1.83
C VAL A 61 -11.24 -8.84 -1.69
N PRO A 62 -11.12 -7.98 -0.66
CA PRO A 62 -9.91 -7.19 -0.45
C PRO A 62 -8.66 -8.04 -0.26
N ALA A 63 -8.75 -9.21 0.38
CA ALA A 63 -7.62 -10.10 0.56
C ALA A 63 -7.08 -10.64 -0.77
N VAL A 64 -7.96 -11.08 -1.67
CA VAL A 64 -7.57 -11.55 -3.02
C VAL A 64 -6.95 -10.41 -3.83
N TYR A 65 -7.60 -9.25 -3.87
CA TYR A 65 -7.06 -8.06 -4.55
C TYR A 65 -5.74 -7.58 -3.97
N SER A 66 -5.53 -7.73 -2.66
CA SER A 66 -4.27 -7.38 -1.99
C SER A 66 -3.15 -8.33 -2.38
N CYS A 67 -3.44 -9.62 -2.48
CA CYS A 67 -2.47 -10.60 -2.97
C CYS A 67 -2.07 -10.33 -4.42
N VAL A 68 -3.03 -9.93 -5.26
CA VAL A 68 -2.75 -9.53 -6.65
C VAL A 68 -1.90 -8.25 -6.69
N GLY A 69 -2.29 -7.20 -5.97
CA GLY A 69 -1.53 -5.95 -5.90
C GLY A 69 -0.09 -6.17 -5.42
N ALA A 70 0.11 -7.03 -4.42
CA ALA A 70 1.45 -7.39 -3.92
C ALA A 70 2.28 -8.19 -4.94
N ALA A 71 1.65 -9.00 -5.79
CA ALA A 71 2.33 -9.74 -6.85
C ALA A 71 2.79 -8.84 -8.01
N VAL A 72 2.00 -7.80 -8.30
CA VAL A 72 2.27 -6.87 -9.41
C VAL A 72 3.38 -5.86 -9.07
N VAL A 73 3.53 -5.49 -7.80
CA VAL A 73 4.59 -4.57 -7.36
C VAL A 73 5.86 -5.36 -7.02
N PRO A 74 6.98 -5.20 -7.77
CA PRO A 74 8.23 -5.90 -7.51
C PRO A 74 8.96 -5.23 -6.34
N HIS A 75 8.42 -5.40 -5.12
CA HIS A 75 8.82 -4.67 -3.92
C HIS A 75 10.33 -4.74 -3.67
N GLN A 76 10.91 -5.95 -3.75
CA GLN A 76 12.34 -6.13 -3.51
C GLN A 76 13.20 -5.38 -4.53
N GLN A 77 12.83 -5.43 -5.82
CA GLN A 77 13.57 -4.75 -6.88
C GLN A 77 13.50 -3.22 -6.73
N LEU A 78 12.33 -2.69 -6.40
CA LEU A 78 12.14 -1.25 -6.18
C LEU A 78 12.98 -0.76 -5.00
N VAL A 79 12.95 -1.48 -3.86
CA VAL A 79 13.78 -1.14 -2.71
C VAL A 79 15.26 -1.23 -3.04
N GLN A 80 15.69 -2.23 -3.81
CA GLN A 80 17.09 -2.34 -4.27
C GLN A 80 17.49 -1.15 -5.15
N GLN A 81 16.66 -0.75 -6.12
CA GLN A 81 16.90 0.44 -6.95
C GLN A 81 17.02 1.71 -6.11
N MET A 82 16.16 1.87 -5.10
CA MET A 82 16.19 3.00 -4.19
C MET A 82 17.42 3.00 -3.27
N SER A 83 17.90 1.82 -2.89
CA SER A 83 19.09 1.68 -2.04
C SER A 83 20.39 2.11 -2.73
N SER A 84 20.44 2.11 -4.06
CA SER A 84 21.59 2.60 -4.84
C SER A 84 21.52 4.09 -5.15
N VAL A 85 20.44 4.78 -4.78
CA VAL A 85 20.33 6.24 -4.96
C VAL A 85 21.23 6.95 -3.96
N ASN A 86 22.00 7.93 -4.45
CA ASN A 86 22.75 8.82 -3.59
C ASN A 86 21.80 9.90 -3.02
N TRP A 87 21.46 9.77 -1.73
CA TRP A 87 20.65 10.74 -1.00
C TRP A 87 21.47 11.87 -0.33
N SER A 88 22.79 11.88 -0.50
CA SER A 88 23.71 12.90 -0.01
C SER A 88 24.22 13.77 -1.16
N ILE A 89 23.31 14.42 -1.85
CA ILE A 89 23.61 15.35 -2.96
C ILE A 89 23.84 16.76 -2.43
N SER A 90 24.65 17.54 -3.15
CA SER A 90 24.96 18.93 -2.79
C SER A 90 24.08 19.94 -3.53
N ARG A 91 23.45 19.53 -4.63
CA ARG A 91 22.52 20.35 -5.42
C ARG A 91 21.40 19.47 -5.96
N LEU A 92 20.18 19.98 -5.87
CA LEU A 92 19.04 19.38 -6.53
C LEU A 92 19.02 19.83 -7.99
N GLU A 93 19.11 18.87 -8.91
CA GLU A 93 18.84 19.09 -10.33
C GLU A 93 17.36 18.84 -10.64
N SER A 94 16.88 19.23 -11.82
CA SER A 94 15.50 18.96 -12.26
C SER A 94 15.22 17.48 -12.56
N GLN A 95 16.25 16.62 -12.50
CA GLN A 95 16.13 15.19 -12.75
C GLN A 95 15.62 14.47 -11.51
N HIS A 96 14.77 13.47 -11.73
CA HIS A 96 14.20 12.62 -10.70
C HIS A 96 14.63 11.17 -10.94
N ASN A 97 14.60 10.33 -9.91
CA ASN A 97 14.95 8.92 -10.06
C ASN A 97 13.86 8.19 -10.86
N GLY A 98 14.27 7.50 -11.91
CA GLY A 98 13.42 6.65 -12.73
C GLY A 98 13.28 5.25 -12.12
N TYR A 99 12.60 5.13 -11.00
CA TYR A 99 12.28 3.81 -10.45
C TYR A 99 11.44 3.03 -11.47
N GLY A 100 11.54 1.69 -11.46
CA GLY A 100 10.81 0.78 -12.36
C GLY A 100 9.28 0.80 -12.20
N PHE A 101 8.67 1.91 -11.77
CA PHE A 101 7.24 2.07 -11.60
C PHE A 101 6.48 1.98 -12.93
N SER A 102 7.10 2.33 -14.06
CA SER A 102 6.47 2.21 -15.38
C SER A 102 6.05 0.78 -15.71
N SER A 103 6.84 -0.23 -15.33
CA SER A 103 6.50 -1.64 -15.56
C SER A 103 5.34 -2.09 -14.66
N VAL A 104 5.27 -1.60 -13.41
CA VAL A 104 4.12 -1.81 -12.52
C VAL A 104 2.85 -1.26 -13.17
N LEU A 105 2.90 -0.01 -13.62
CA LEU A 105 1.78 0.67 -14.27
C LEU A 105 1.30 -0.04 -15.54
N GLN A 106 2.22 -0.62 -16.32
CA GLN A 106 1.89 -1.43 -17.50
C GLN A 106 1.31 -2.79 -17.14
N THR A 107 1.75 -3.40 -16.04
CA THR A 107 1.29 -4.73 -15.60
C THR A 107 -0.12 -4.68 -15.02
N VAL A 108 -0.45 -3.59 -14.30
CA VAL A 108 -1.82 -3.38 -13.77
C VAL A 108 -2.83 -3.16 -14.89
N LYS A 109 -2.42 -2.59 -16.03
CA LYS A 109 -3.25 -2.54 -17.23
C LYS A 109 -3.40 -3.96 -17.78
N THR A 110 -4.40 -4.67 -17.26
CA THR A 110 -4.71 -6.04 -17.64
C THR A 110 -5.02 -6.11 -19.14
N ARG A 111 -4.61 -7.21 -19.78
CA ARG A 111 -5.00 -7.48 -21.18
C ARG A 111 -6.50 -7.75 -21.34
N GLN A 112 -7.20 -8.05 -20.24
CA GLN A 112 -8.63 -8.29 -20.20
C GLN A 112 -9.35 -7.10 -19.57
N PRO A 113 -10.51 -6.69 -20.11
CA PRO A 113 -11.34 -5.67 -19.51
C PRO A 113 -11.88 -6.17 -18.16
N LEU A 114 -11.63 -5.41 -17.10
CA LEU A 114 -12.20 -5.64 -15.78
C LEU A 114 -13.44 -4.75 -15.58
N PRO A 115 -14.42 -5.16 -14.77
CA PRO A 115 -15.45 -4.26 -14.28
C PRO A 115 -14.81 -3.04 -13.57
N ALA A 116 -15.43 -1.86 -13.66
CA ALA A 116 -14.86 -0.64 -13.09
C ALA A 116 -14.57 -0.76 -11.58
N ASN A 117 -15.44 -1.43 -10.82
CA ASN A 117 -15.24 -1.68 -9.40
C ASN A 117 -14.01 -2.58 -9.14
N ALA A 118 -13.83 -3.63 -9.95
CA ALA A 118 -12.70 -4.54 -9.88
C ALA A 118 -11.37 -3.81 -10.16
N GLU A 119 -11.37 -2.98 -11.21
CA GLU A 119 -10.22 -2.16 -11.58
C GLU A 119 -9.86 -1.19 -10.44
N GLN A 120 -10.86 -0.55 -9.82
CA GLN A 120 -10.64 0.35 -8.69
C GLN A 120 -10.02 -0.38 -7.48
N HIS A 121 -10.49 -1.59 -7.14
CA HIS A 121 -9.91 -2.39 -6.04
C HIS A 121 -8.46 -2.77 -6.33
N LEU A 122 -8.19 -3.23 -7.55
CA LEU A 122 -6.84 -3.57 -7.99
C LEU A 122 -5.89 -2.36 -7.93
N TRP A 123 -6.34 -1.20 -8.40
CA TRP A 123 -5.56 0.02 -8.29
C TRP A 123 -5.33 0.41 -6.83
N ARG A 124 -6.33 0.32 -5.96
CA ARG A 124 -6.17 0.69 -4.55
C ARG A 124 -5.11 -0.15 -3.85
N THR A 125 -5.12 -1.47 -4.05
CA THR A 125 -4.14 -2.36 -3.44
C THR A 125 -2.76 -2.18 -4.06
N THR A 126 -2.67 -2.05 -5.39
CA THR A 126 -1.39 -1.83 -6.08
C THR A 126 -0.73 -0.52 -5.66
N VAL A 127 -1.48 0.59 -5.61
CA VAL A 127 -0.98 1.90 -5.15
C VAL A 127 -0.50 1.83 -3.70
N TYR A 128 -1.25 1.15 -2.83
CA TYR A 128 -0.83 0.98 -1.44
C TYR A 128 0.50 0.21 -1.34
N GLN A 129 0.64 -0.89 -2.09
CA GLN A 129 1.89 -1.67 -2.12
C GLN A 129 3.05 -0.87 -2.72
N LEU A 130 2.78 -0.04 -3.72
CA LEU A 130 3.77 0.86 -4.30
C LEU A 130 4.29 1.88 -3.29
N HIS A 131 3.39 2.51 -2.52
CA HIS A 131 3.77 3.42 -1.44
C HIS A 131 4.51 2.71 -0.30
N ALA A 132 4.13 1.47 0.04
CA ALA A 132 4.85 0.66 1.01
C ALA A 132 6.30 0.39 0.55
N ALA A 133 6.48 0.02 -0.73
CA ALA A 133 7.81 -0.18 -1.32
C ALA A 133 8.64 1.11 -1.34
N LEU A 134 8.01 2.24 -1.69
CA LEU A 134 8.66 3.55 -1.70
C LEU A 134 9.14 3.95 -0.29
N LEU A 135 8.28 3.78 0.71
CA LEU A 135 8.61 4.05 2.10
C LEU A 135 9.77 3.17 2.60
N ALA A 136 9.74 1.87 2.27
CA ALA A 136 10.84 0.96 2.59
C ALA A 136 12.15 1.37 1.88
N GLY A 137 12.07 1.86 0.64
CA GLY A 137 13.22 2.35 -0.10
C GLY A 137 13.80 3.65 0.47
N TYR A 138 12.97 4.60 0.90
CA TYR A 138 13.43 5.80 1.60
C TYR A 138 14.06 5.46 2.95
N ALA A 139 13.47 4.52 3.70
CA ALA A 139 14.02 4.03 4.95
C ALA A 139 15.34 3.27 4.78
N ALA A 140 15.67 2.81 3.57
CA ALA A 140 16.95 2.15 3.29
C ALA A 140 18.12 3.15 3.14
N ALA A 141 17.85 4.46 3.07
CA ALA A 141 18.88 5.48 2.99
C ALA A 141 19.77 5.47 4.25
N LYS A 142 21.09 5.47 4.07
CA LYS A 142 22.06 5.52 5.18
C LYS A 142 22.44 6.94 5.60
N VAL A 143 22.29 7.88 4.68
CA VAL A 143 22.57 9.32 4.85
C VAL A 143 21.54 10.04 4.00
N CYS A 144 21.01 11.17 4.47
CA CYS A 144 20.06 11.97 3.70
C CYS A 144 20.27 13.47 3.96
N SER A 145 20.82 14.16 2.94
CA SER A 145 21.01 15.61 2.90
C SER A 145 19.68 16.36 2.77
N ASN A 146 19.68 17.68 2.97
CA ASN A 146 18.47 18.50 2.75
C ASN A 146 18.03 18.46 1.29
N GLU A 147 18.99 18.53 0.37
CA GLU A 147 18.79 18.40 -1.06
C GLU A 147 18.31 16.98 -1.42
N GLY A 148 18.83 15.95 -0.75
CA GLY A 148 18.34 14.57 -0.90
C GLY A 148 16.90 14.37 -0.44
N ARG A 149 16.48 15.00 0.66
CA ARG A 149 15.06 15.01 1.09
C ARG A 149 14.17 15.73 0.08
N SER A 150 14.69 16.81 -0.51
CA SER A 150 14.01 17.52 -1.59
C SER A 150 13.89 16.65 -2.85
N LEU A 151 14.90 15.82 -3.14
CA LEU A 151 14.83 14.80 -4.19
C LEU A 151 13.77 13.72 -3.88
N MET A 152 13.67 13.22 -2.64
CA MET A 152 12.58 12.30 -2.25
C MET A 152 11.19 12.92 -2.50
N GLN A 153 11.04 14.21 -2.18
CA GLN A 153 9.80 14.94 -2.41
C GLN A 153 9.50 15.09 -3.91
N LEU A 154 10.51 15.38 -4.73
CA LEU A 154 10.40 15.50 -6.18
C LEU A 154 10.05 14.15 -6.82
N ASP A 155 10.76 13.08 -6.46
CA ASP A 155 10.50 11.71 -6.91
C ASP A 155 9.06 11.31 -6.64
N TYR A 156 8.57 11.60 -5.42
CA TYR A 156 7.21 11.30 -5.04
C TYR A 156 6.17 12.11 -5.84
N GLN A 157 6.40 13.41 -6.04
CA GLN A 157 5.54 14.25 -6.86
C GLN A 157 5.45 13.74 -8.30
N GLN A 158 6.58 13.33 -8.89
CA GLN A 158 6.62 12.76 -10.23
C GLN A 158 5.84 11.46 -10.32
N LEU A 159 5.97 10.57 -9.31
CA LEU A 159 5.16 9.36 -9.22
C LEU A 159 3.66 9.70 -9.16
N THR A 160 3.24 10.55 -8.22
CA THR A 160 1.83 10.91 -8.02
C THR A 160 1.21 11.55 -9.27
N SER A 161 1.94 12.44 -9.95
CA SER A 161 1.47 13.11 -11.17
C SER A 161 1.15 12.14 -12.31
N LYS A 162 1.86 11.01 -12.37
CA LYS A 162 1.63 9.94 -13.35
C LYS A 162 0.57 8.96 -12.87
N LEU A 163 0.53 8.68 -11.57
CA LEU A 163 -0.33 7.65 -10.99
C LEU A 163 -1.81 8.07 -10.93
N GLU A 164 -2.10 9.28 -10.45
CA GLU A 164 -3.48 9.79 -10.30
C GLU A 164 -4.32 9.70 -11.59
N PRO A 165 -3.87 10.18 -12.76
CA PRO A 165 -4.67 10.09 -13.99
C PRO A 165 -4.81 8.65 -14.51
N LEU A 166 -3.91 7.74 -14.12
CA LEU A 166 -3.98 6.34 -14.55
C LEU A 166 -4.96 5.51 -13.73
N CYS A 167 -5.03 5.75 -12.42
CA CYS A 167 -5.87 4.96 -11.53
C CYS A 167 -7.22 5.62 -11.19
N GLY A 168 -7.37 6.93 -11.42
CA GLY A 168 -8.59 7.67 -11.08
C GLY A 168 -8.85 7.79 -9.57
N LEU A 169 -7.90 7.40 -8.71
CA LEU A 169 -8.06 7.42 -7.25
C LEU A 169 -7.65 8.76 -6.67
N ARG A 170 -8.54 9.40 -5.90
CA ARG A 170 -8.25 10.59 -5.11
C ARG A 170 -8.96 10.54 -3.75
N PRO A 171 -8.24 10.59 -2.61
CA PRO A 171 -6.77 10.55 -2.49
C PRO A 171 -6.18 9.18 -2.84
N LEU A 172 -4.88 9.14 -3.17
CA LEU A 172 -4.16 7.88 -3.37
C LEU A 172 -4.00 7.11 -2.03
N PRO A 173 -4.28 5.79 -1.98
CA PRO A 173 -4.08 4.99 -0.76
C PRO A 173 -2.64 5.04 -0.26
N GLY A 174 -2.43 5.24 1.05
CA GLY A 174 -1.08 5.30 1.64
C GLY A 174 -0.31 6.61 1.40
N ARG A 175 -0.87 7.57 0.65
CA ARG A 175 -0.26 8.88 0.42
C ARG A 175 0.12 9.64 1.70
N PRO A 176 -0.74 9.71 2.74
CA PRO A 176 -0.39 10.39 3.99
C PRO A 176 0.86 9.80 4.64
N LEU A 177 1.06 8.48 4.56
CA LEU A 177 2.22 7.80 5.15
C LEU A 177 3.53 8.23 4.47
N VAL A 178 3.56 8.27 3.14
CA VAL A 178 4.76 8.70 2.42
C VAL A 178 5.05 10.18 2.65
N GLU A 179 4.04 11.04 2.53
CA GLU A 179 4.23 12.48 2.71
C GLU A 179 4.62 12.84 4.15
N SER A 180 3.97 12.23 5.15
CA SER A 180 4.27 12.48 6.56
C SER A 180 5.68 12.00 6.90
N TYR A 181 6.12 10.85 6.39
CA TYR A 181 7.51 10.38 6.55
C TYR A 181 8.55 11.35 5.97
N ILE A 182 8.33 11.86 4.74
CA ILE A 182 9.24 12.84 4.13
C ILE A 182 9.25 14.15 4.95
N LYS A 183 8.08 14.60 5.41
CA LYS A 183 7.95 15.82 6.24
C LYS A 183 8.61 15.66 7.61
N ALA A 184 8.59 14.46 8.20
CA ALA A 184 9.16 14.19 9.52
C ALA A 184 10.66 14.49 9.61
N PHE A 185 11.39 14.41 8.49
CA PHE A 185 12.79 14.83 8.41
C PHE A 185 13.03 16.29 8.85
N TYR A 186 12.03 17.18 8.71
CA TYR A 186 12.16 18.60 9.02
C TYR A 186 11.73 18.95 10.45
N LEU A 187 11.27 17.97 11.23
CA LEU A 187 10.81 18.22 12.58
C LEU A 187 12.00 18.51 13.52
N PRO A 188 11.88 19.52 14.41
CA PRO A 188 12.79 19.65 15.54
C PRO A 188 12.62 18.49 16.52
N GLU A 189 13.60 18.28 17.40
CA GLU A 189 13.62 17.13 18.33
C GLU A 189 12.33 16.96 19.15
N SER A 190 11.77 18.06 19.69
CA SER A 190 10.55 18.03 20.48
C SER A 190 9.36 17.50 19.67
N ALA A 191 9.10 18.11 18.51
CA ALA A 191 8.01 17.71 17.63
C ALA A 191 8.22 16.33 17.01
N LEU A 192 9.48 15.91 16.79
CA LEU A 192 9.80 14.58 16.29
C LEU A 192 9.38 13.49 17.28
N ARG A 193 9.61 13.70 18.58
CA ARG A 193 9.17 12.76 19.63
C ARG A 193 7.66 12.55 19.57
N ASP A 194 6.90 13.64 19.57
CA ASP A 194 5.43 13.58 19.57
C ASP A 194 4.91 12.90 18.30
N TRP A 195 5.47 13.25 17.15
CA TRP A 195 5.14 12.63 15.86
C TRP A 195 5.42 11.12 15.85
N LEU A 196 6.56 10.68 16.40
CA LEU A 196 6.93 9.27 16.49
C LEU A 196 5.98 8.47 17.39
N ILE A 197 5.45 9.09 18.45
CA ILE A 197 4.47 8.45 19.35
C ILE A 197 3.12 8.34 18.64
N GLU A 198 2.64 9.44 18.06
CA GLU A 198 1.37 9.51 17.33
C GLU A 198 1.31 8.49 16.19
N HIS A 199 2.39 8.40 15.41
CA HIS A 199 2.44 7.56 14.21
C HIS A 199 3.03 6.16 14.47
N ARG A 200 3.27 5.78 15.73
CA ARG A 200 4.01 4.54 16.07
C ARG A 200 3.35 3.27 15.51
N SER A 201 2.02 3.24 15.42
CA SER A 201 1.23 2.10 14.92
C SER A 201 1.13 2.05 13.40
N GLU A 202 1.39 3.17 12.71
CA GLU A 202 1.20 3.30 11.26
C GLU A 202 2.42 2.85 10.45
N TYR A 203 3.61 2.93 11.06
CA TYR A 203 4.88 2.62 10.40
C TYR A 203 5.51 1.33 10.95
N ASN A 204 6.26 0.65 10.09
CA ASN A 204 7.19 -0.36 10.57
C ASN A 204 8.23 0.31 11.50
N THR A 205 8.43 -0.24 12.69
CA THR A 205 9.40 0.26 13.68
C THR A 205 10.79 0.48 13.06
N ARG A 206 11.21 -0.38 12.14
CA ARG A 206 12.50 -0.24 11.43
C ARG A 206 12.55 1.02 10.55
N HIS A 207 11.44 1.43 9.93
CA HIS A 207 11.39 2.65 9.13
C HIS A 207 11.55 3.90 10.00
N LEU A 208 10.94 3.89 11.20
CA LEU A 208 11.05 4.98 12.17
C LEU A 208 12.46 5.08 12.75
N VAL A 209 13.06 3.95 13.12
CA VAL A 209 14.46 3.91 13.59
C VAL A 209 15.42 4.41 12.50
N ALA A 210 15.22 3.99 11.25
CA ALA A 210 16.04 4.45 10.12
C ALA A 210 15.93 5.98 9.92
N LEU A 211 14.72 6.54 9.98
CA LEU A 211 14.47 7.98 9.89
C LEU A 211 15.28 8.74 10.94
N VAL A 212 15.15 8.36 12.22
CA VAL A 212 15.88 8.98 13.34
C VAL A 212 17.39 8.87 13.13
N GLY A 213 17.87 7.72 12.67
CA GLY A 213 19.29 7.46 12.44
C GLY A 213 19.94 8.48 11.49
N VAL A 214 19.26 8.84 10.40
CA VAL A 214 19.83 9.69 9.34
C VAL A 214 19.65 11.20 9.56
N MET A 215 18.86 11.64 10.55
CA MET A 215 18.59 13.06 10.80
C MET A 215 19.80 13.78 11.42
N SER A 216 20.62 14.46 10.64
CA SER A 216 21.86 15.10 11.11
C SER A 216 21.67 16.21 12.17
N HIS A 217 20.51 16.88 12.15
CA HIS A 217 20.18 17.96 13.10
C HIS A 217 19.72 17.46 14.48
N VAL A 218 19.40 16.18 14.62
CA VAL A 218 19.04 15.57 15.91
C VAL A 218 20.31 15.10 16.61
N PRO A 219 20.56 15.51 17.86
CA PRO A 219 21.80 15.17 18.54
C PRO A 219 21.87 13.66 18.86
N LYS A 220 23.08 13.12 18.93
CA LYS A 220 23.32 11.66 19.09
C LYS A 220 22.61 11.06 20.31
N HIS A 221 22.63 11.75 21.45
CA HIS A 221 21.97 11.27 22.68
C HIS A 221 20.44 11.19 22.51
N ALA A 222 19.83 12.18 21.84
CA ALA A 222 18.40 12.18 21.54
C ALA A 222 18.04 11.05 20.58
N LYS A 223 18.85 10.80 19.54
CA LYS A 223 18.65 9.66 18.63
C LYS A 223 18.64 8.32 19.37
N THR A 224 19.59 8.11 20.28
CA THR A 224 19.65 6.89 21.09
C THR A 224 18.39 6.75 21.95
N ALA A 225 17.95 7.83 22.61
CA ALA A 225 16.75 7.81 23.44
C ALA A 225 15.46 7.53 22.63
N LEU A 226 15.31 8.17 21.46
CA LEU A 226 14.17 7.95 20.56
C LEU A 226 14.16 6.53 19.98
N THR A 227 15.34 6.00 19.62
CA THR A 227 15.45 4.63 19.11
C THR A 227 15.05 3.61 20.18
N ALA A 228 15.54 3.76 21.42
CA ALA A 228 15.15 2.91 22.54
C ALA A 228 13.64 3.00 22.83
N MET A 229 13.06 4.20 22.76
CA MET A 229 11.61 4.39 22.89
C MET A 229 10.81 3.62 21.83
N LEU A 230 11.31 3.56 20.59
CA LEU A 230 10.64 2.84 19.49
C LEU A 230 10.75 1.32 19.64
N GLU A 231 11.88 0.81 20.13
CA GLU A 231 12.18 -0.62 20.28
C GLU A 231 11.52 -1.26 21.51
N ASN A 232 11.37 -0.50 22.60
CA ASN A 232 10.65 -0.95 23.80
C ASN A 232 9.14 -1.00 23.51
N ARG A 233 8.69 -2.10 22.90
CA ARG A 233 7.27 -2.49 22.82
C ARG A 233 6.88 -3.12 24.16
N GLU A 234 6.31 -2.34 25.06
CA GLU A 234 5.46 -2.85 26.13
C GLU A 234 4.01 -2.84 25.66
#